data_AF-A0A534YDQ2-F1
#
_entry.id   AF-A0A534YDQ2-F1
#
_cell.length_a   1.000
_cell.length_b   1.000
_cell.length_c   1.000
_cell.angle_alpha   90.00
_cell.angle_beta   90.00
_cell.angle_gamma   90.00
#
_symmetry.space_group_name_H-M   'P 1'
#
loop_
_entity.id
_entity.type
_entity.pdbx_description
1 polymer ?
#
loop_
_entity_poly.entity_id
_entity_poly.type
_entity_poly.pdbx_seq_one_letter_code
_entity_poly.pdbx_strand_id
1 'polypeptide(L)'
;MPFNFDRMVDQIADLIAERALEKINERVQSGMRNGMTKGNGRRLSTLKGRKLDMHCRYPGCKNRSKGPRFRFLCEEHLKLPKAKVEAAIEKAAK
;
A
#
# COMPACT_ATOMS: atom_id res chain seq x y z
N MET A 1 -3.60 -31.22 -53.44
CA MET A 1 -4.50 -30.51 -52.50
C MET A 1 -3.64 -29.63 -51.62
N PRO A 2 -3.50 -28.32 -51.91
CA PRO A 2 -2.74 -27.43 -51.03
C PRO A 2 -3.56 -27.20 -49.75
N PHE A 3 -3.04 -27.67 -48.62
CA PHE A 3 -3.59 -27.37 -47.31
C PHE A 3 -3.36 -25.88 -47.04
N ASN A 4 -4.44 -25.09 -47.01
CA ASN A 4 -4.40 -23.66 -46.77
C ASN A 4 -4.20 -23.40 -45.27
N PHE A 5 -2.98 -23.67 -44.79
CA PHE A 5 -2.55 -23.43 -43.41
C PHE A 5 -2.73 -21.95 -43.04
N ASP A 6 -2.46 -21.04 -43.98
CA ASP A 6 -2.68 -19.60 -43.80
C ASP A 6 -4.12 -19.29 -43.37
N ARG A 7 -5.11 -19.93 -43.99
CA ARG A 7 -6.53 -19.71 -43.65
C ARG A 7 -6.88 -20.19 -42.24
N MET A 8 -6.20 -21.22 -41.73
CA MET A 8 -6.38 -21.66 -40.35
C MET A 8 -5.70 -20.72 -39.37
N VAL A 9 -4.50 -20.23 -39.70
CA VAL A 9 -3.77 -19.25 -38.89
C VAL A 9 -4.55 -17.94 -38.79
N ASP A 10 -5.11 -17.47 -39.90
CA ASP A 10 -5.94 -16.26 -39.95
C ASP A 10 -7.18 -16.39 -39.06
N GLN A 11 -7.89 -17.53 -39.13
CA GLN A 11 -9.06 -17.79 -38.29
C GLN A 11 -8.71 -17.85 -36.79
N ILE A 12 -7.54 -18.38 -36.45
CA ILE A 12 -7.05 -18.41 -35.06
C ILE A 12 -6.65 -17.00 -34.62
N ALA A 13 -6.03 -16.21 -35.49
CA ALA A 13 -5.62 -14.84 -35.20
C ALA A 13 -6.85 -13.95 -34.91
N ASP A 14 -7.91 -14.09 -35.70
CA ASP A 14 -9.17 -13.35 -35.50
C ASP A 14 -9.81 -13.69 -34.13
N LEU A 15 -9.87 -14.98 -33.78
CA LEU A 15 -10.40 -15.43 -32.48
C LEU A 15 -9.56 -14.95 -31.28
N ILE A 16 -8.25 -14.80 -31.45
CA ILE A 16 -7.36 -14.25 -30.42
C ILE A 16 -7.54 -12.74 -30.30
N ALA A 17 -7.67 -12.03 -31.42
CA ALA A 17 -7.87 -10.59 -31.45
C ALA A 17 -9.16 -10.17 -30.74
N GLU A 18 -10.26 -10.89 -30.98
CA GLU A 18 -11.55 -10.65 -30.31
C GLU A 18 -11.44 -10.83 -28.78
N ARG A 19 -10.84 -11.94 -28.33
CA ARG A 19 -10.63 -12.20 -26.89
C ARG A 19 -9.63 -11.24 -26.23
N ALA A 20 -8.66 -10.73 -26.99
CA ALA A 20 -7.69 -9.77 -26.49
C ALA A 20 -8.35 -8.39 -26.28
N LEU A 21 -9.21 -7.95 -27.20
CA LEU A 21 -9.94 -6.69 -27.09
C LEU A 21 -10.90 -6.69 -25.89
N GLU A 22 -11.64 -7.77 -25.67
CA GLU A 22 -12.50 -7.91 -24.49
C GLU A 22 -11.70 -7.80 -23.18
N LYS A 23 -10.60 -8.57 -23.07
CA LYS A 23 -9.74 -8.54 -21.88
C LYS A 23 -9.03 -7.21 -21.66
N ILE A 24 -8.65 -6.51 -22.73
CA ILE A 24 -8.06 -5.17 -22.63
C ILE A 24 -9.11 -4.17 -22.13
N ASN A 25 -10.34 -4.23 -22.64
CA ASN A 25 -11.41 -3.32 -22.22
C ASN A 25 -11.81 -3.55 -20.74
N GLU A 26 -11.87 -4.80 -20.30
CA GLU A 26 -12.06 -5.16 -18.88
C GLU A 26 -10.94 -4.65 -17.98
N ARG A 27 -9.68 -4.70 -18.46
CA ARG A 27 -8.51 -4.17 -17.74
C ARG A 27 -8.48 -2.65 -17.71
N VAL A 28 -8.88 -1.98 -18.79
CA VAL A 28 -8.95 -0.52 -18.86
C VAL A 28 -10.05 0.01 -17.94
N GLN A 29 -11.22 -0.63 -17.91
CA GLN A 29 -12.30 -0.24 -16.99
C GLN A 29 -11.97 -0.53 -15.52
N SER A 30 -11.33 -1.67 -15.21
CA SER A 30 -10.84 -1.98 -13.86
C SER A 30 -9.64 -1.10 -13.45
N GLY A 31 -8.80 -0.72 -14.40
CA GLY A 31 -7.67 0.18 -14.21
C GLY A 31 -8.09 1.63 -13.98
N MET A 32 -9.14 2.12 -14.65
CA MET A 32 -9.65 3.48 -14.48
C MET A 32 -10.34 3.69 -13.13
N ARG A 33 -11.05 2.68 -12.60
CA ARG A 33 -11.66 2.76 -11.25
C ARG A 33 -10.63 2.71 -10.12
N ASN A 34 -9.47 2.08 -10.35
CA ASN A 34 -8.42 1.92 -9.35
C ASN A 34 -7.22 2.89 -9.54
N GLY A 35 -7.19 3.64 -10.63
CA GLY A 35 -6.06 4.50 -11.04
C GLY A 35 -5.94 5.84 -10.32
N MET A 36 -6.93 6.24 -9.52
CA MET A 36 -6.93 7.53 -8.79
C MET A 36 -6.58 7.39 -7.30
N THR A 37 -5.90 6.31 -6.89
CA THR A 37 -5.20 6.29 -5.60
C THR A 37 -3.78 5.78 -5.77
N LYS A 38 -2.89 6.69 -6.15
CA LYS A 38 -1.44 6.53 -6.02
C LYS A 38 -1.11 6.34 -4.54
N GLY A 39 -1.18 5.08 -4.11
CA GLY A 39 -1.05 4.67 -2.74
C GLY A 39 -0.84 3.16 -2.69
N ASN A 40 0.32 2.73 -3.18
CA ASN A 40 1.02 1.48 -2.90
C ASN A 40 0.22 0.50 -2.03
N GLY A 41 -0.23 -0.62 -2.62
CA GLY A 41 -1.13 -1.64 -2.06
C GLY A 41 -0.83 -2.11 -0.63
N ARG A 42 -1.15 -1.26 0.35
CA ARG A 42 -1.35 -1.66 1.73
C ARG A 42 -2.84 -1.90 1.85
N ARG A 43 -3.21 -3.11 2.29
CA ARG A 43 -4.58 -3.48 2.65
C ARG A 43 -5.27 -2.27 3.26
N LEU A 44 -6.46 -1.92 2.77
CA LEU A 44 -7.28 -0.85 3.31
C LEU A 44 -7.44 -1.10 4.81
N SER A 45 -6.60 -0.47 5.63
CA SER A 45 -6.65 -0.70 7.06
C SER A 45 -7.95 -0.09 7.55
N THR A 46 -8.70 -0.81 8.37
CA THR A 46 -9.92 -0.35 9.06
C THR A 46 -9.68 0.90 9.93
N LEU A 47 -8.43 1.38 9.97
CA LEU A 47 -7.92 2.55 10.68
C LEU A 47 -7.71 3.76 9.76
N LYS A 48 -7.95 3.66 8.44
CA LYS A 48 -7.85 4.78 7.49
C LYS A 48 -8.92 5.83 7.84
N GLY A 49 -8.52 6.87 8.57
CA GLY A 49 -9.41 7.93 9.06
C GLY A 49 -9.56 8.01 10.58
N ARG A 50 -9.02 7.06 11.36
CA ARG A 50 -8.97 7.23 12.82
C ARG A 50 -7.87 8.23 13.16
N LYS A 51 -8.22 9.23 13.97
CA LYS A 51 -7.26 10.16 14.57
C LYS A 51 -6.36 9.36 15.51
N LEU A 52 -5.22 8.91 15.00
CA LEU A 52 -4.18 8.29 15.81
C LEU A 52 -3.71 9.32 16.84
N ASP A 53 -3.53 8.87 18.07
CA ASP A 53 -2.93 9.70 19.11
C ASP A 53 -1.46 9.94 18.75
N MET A 54 -1.14 11.17 18.34
CA MET A 54 0.18 11.55 17.84
C MET A 54 1.09 12.09 18.96
N HIS A 55 0.79 11.86 20.23
CA HIS A 55 1.64 12.31 21.33
C HIS A 55 2.90 11.45 21.45
N CYS A 56 3.98 12.06 21.94
CA CYS A 56 5.20 11.33 22.27
C CYS A 56 4.91 10.25 23.32
N ARG A 57 5.32 9.01 23.08
CA ARG A 57 5.17 7.90 24.05
C ARG A 57 6.14 7.96 25.22
N TYR A 58 7.14 8.85 25.17
CA TYR A 58 8.11 8.99 26.25
C TYR A 58 7.44 9.56 27.51
N PRO A 59 7.68 9.00 28.71
CA PRO A 59 7.02 9.45 29.93
C PRO A 59 7.31 10.92 30.22
N GLY A 60 6.25 11.68 30.52
CA GLY A 60 6.34 13.11 30.81
C GLY A 60 6.57 14.01 29.59
N CYS A 61 6.69 13.45 28.38
CA CYS A 61 6.87 14.25 27.17
C CYS A 61 5.51 14.72 26.61
N LYS A 62 5.34 16.04 26.50
CA LYS A 62 4.13 16.66 25.91
C LYS A 62 4.28 17.00 24.42
N ASN A 63 5.44 16.71 23.83
CA ASN A 63 5.72 17.04 22.43
C ASN A 63 4.96 16.12 21.47
N ARG A 64 4.65 16.66 20.28
CA ARG A 64 4.07 15.87 19.20
C ARG A 64 5.10 14.90 18.63
N SER A 65 4.67 13.67 18.38
CA SER A 65 5.51 12.65 17.74
C SER A 65 5.63 12.87 16.23
N LYS A 66 6.72 12.34 15.65
CA LYS A 66 6.87 12.26 14.19
C LYS A 66 5.97 11.20 13.53
N GLY A 67 5.24 10.42 14.34
CA GLY A 67 4.25 9.45 13.91
C GLY A 67 4.66 7.98 14.00
N PRO A 68 3.85 7.09 13.39
CA PRO A 68 3.94 5.64 13.61
C PRO A 68 5.29 5.04 13.17
N ARG A 69 5.88 5.58 12.10
CA ARG A 69 7.21 5.15 11.62
C ARG A 69 8.31 5.39 12.64
N PHE A 70 8.13 6.37 13.52
CA PHE A 70 9.09 6.75 14.55
C PHE A 70 8.63 6.30 15.94
N ARG A 71 7.80 5.23 16.02
CA ARG A 71 7.32 4.65 17.28
C ARG A 71 6.58 5.66 18.16
N PHE A 72 5.98 6.68 17.54
CA PHE A 72 5.36 7.81 18.24
C PHE A 72 6.33 8.55 19.19
N LEU A 73 7.60 8.72 18.80
CA LEU A 73 8.56 9.57 19.52
C LEU A 73 8.73 10.94 18.85
N CYS A 74 9.06 11.97 19.62
CA CYS A 74 9.50 13.27 19.10
C CYS A 74 10.99 13.21 18.70
N GLU A 75 11.50 14.27 18.07
CA GLU A 75 12.90 14.31 17.59
C GLU A 75 13.95 14.16 18.69
N GLU A 76 13.69 14.70 19.86
CA GLU A 76 14.60 14.66 21.01
C GLU A 76 14.73 13.23 21.52
N HIS A 77 13.59 12.54 21.72
CA HIS A 77 13.58 11.16 22.22
C HIS A 77 13.95 10.13 21.14
N LEU A 78 13.91 10.49 19.86
CA LEU A 78 14.41 9.64 18.78
C LEU A 78 15.95 9.56 18.77
N LYS A 79 16.64 10.62 19.22
CA LYS A 79 18.10 10.67 19.34
C LYS A 79 18.63 9.87 20.52
N LEU A 80 17.78 9.58 21.51
CA LEU A 80 18.16 8.75 22.65
C LEU A 80 18.35 7.28 22.22
N PRO A 81 19.26 6.55 22.88
CA PRO A 81 19.44 5.12 22.62
C PRO A 81 18.15 4.36 22.93
N LYS A 82 17.78 3.43 22.03
CA LYS A 82 16.52 2.68 22.05
C LYS A 82 16.26 2.01 23.41
N ALA A 83 17.29 1.44 24.03
CA ALA A 83 17.19 0.77 25.33
C ALA A 83 16.70 1.69 26.46
N LYS A 84 17.11 2.97 26.47
CA LYS A 84 16.65 3.95 27.49
C LYS A 84 15.20 4.33 27.28
N VAL A 85 14.78 4.45 26.02
CA VAL A 85 13.40 4.79 25.65
C VAL A 85 12.45 3.65 26.00
N GLU A 86 12.83 2.41 25.66
CA GLU A 86 12.04 1.21 25.99
C GLU A 86 11.91 1.03 27.51
N ALA A 87 13.02 1.10 28.25
CA ALA A 87 12.98 1.01 29.70
C ALA A 87 12.13 2.12 30.35
N ALA A 88 12.11 3.32 29.78
CA ALA A 88 11.27 4.41 30.25
C ALA A 88 9.77 4.17 29.96
N ILE A 89 9.45 3.63 28.78
CA ILE A 89 8.07 3.28 28.40
C ILE A 89 7.56 2.11 29.24
N GLU A 90 8.37 1.06 29.44
CA GLU A 90 8.02 -0.09 30.27
C GLU A 90 7.79 0.30 31.73
N LYS A 91 8.65 1.18 32.28
CA LYS A 91 8.46 1.72 33.63
C LYS A 91 7.19 2.56 33.78
N ALA A 92 6.77 3.24 32.72
CA ALA A 92 5.57 4.08 32.71
C ALA A 92 4.28 3.29 32.42
N ALA A 93 4.40 2.06 31.91
CA ALA A 93 3.27 1.17 31.65
C ALA A 93 2.91 0.29 32.86
N LYS A 94 3.75 0.29 33.91
CA LYS A 94 3.56 -0.43 35.16
C LYS A 94 2.97 0.49 36.22
#